data_AF-A0A421CN88-F1
#
_entry.id   AF-A0A421CN88-F1
#
_cell.length_a   1.000
_cell.length_b   1.000
_cell.length_c   1.000
_cell.angle_alpha   90.00
_cell.angle_beta   90.00
_cell.angle_gamma   90.00
#
_symmetry.space_group_name_H-M   'P 1'
#
loop_
_entity.id
_entity.type
_entity.pdbx_description
1 polymer ?
#
loop_
_entity_poly.entity_id
_entity_poly.type
_entity_poly.pdbx_seq_one_letter_code
_entity_poly.pdbx_strand_id
1 'polypeptide(L)'
;MRNFERDISDLADESGLITRRKLITYLGRLFPEDSEQRLDWRINSLKKIGLLSSAGRGIYRIENLAVSDLKIDGMKGSFLRLSDIREPSELTSVSGLAQSLEKMGMISRVAKGVFSTEVKPTYLPSISAELKDLWISLAEEFPYLGLCLTDTYWINSFISQQAAGRRFVIETEKGTEESVFDFLSLRYDSVLLKPSERDMRLYGSGLPVLLIVKNLVTQSPITSVDDVPLSSLEKILVDVFCDEQVYDYIQGDMTVELFEEAFERFAIDQSVLRRYASRRGRWRRIRKFVTDNIGEVWVL
;
A
#
# COMPACT_ATOMS: atom_id res chain seq x y z
N MET A 1 6.61 -13.69 -2.41
CA MET A 1 7.35 -14.18 -3.60
C MET A 1 7.04 -15.66 -3.92
N ARG A 2 5.77 -16.13 -3.88
CA ARG A 2 5.50 -17.58 -4.06
C ARG A 2 4.07 -17.98 -4.46
N ASN A 3 3.23 -17.06 -4.95
CA ASN A 3 1.85 -17.42 -5.33
C ASN A 3 1.77 -17.81 -6.80
N PHE A 4 2.19 -16.98 -7.76
CA PHE A 4 2.00 -17.32 -9.17
C PHE A 4 2.72 -18.59 -9.66
N GLU A 5 4.02 -18.74 -9.40
CA GLU A 5 4.76 -19.93 -9.82
C GLU A 5 4.19 -21.21 -9.19
N ARG A 6 3.80 -21.13 -7.91
CA ARG A 6 3.18 -22.23 -7.18
C ARG A 6 1.78 -22.53 -7.73
N ASP A 7 0.93 -21.51 -7.80
CA ASP A 7 -0.44 -21.61 -8.26
C ASP A 7 -0.51 -22.17 -9.68
N ILE A 8 0.43 -21.79 -10.55
CA ILE A 8 0.45 -22.33 -11.92
C ILE A 8 1.16 -23.68 -12.01
N SER A 9 2.18 -23.96 -11.21
CA SER A 9 2.71 -25.33 -11.09
C SER A 9 1.60 -26.30 -10.65
N ASP A 10 0.68 -25.87 -9.78
CA ASP A 10 -0.48 -26.66 -9.35
C ASP A 10 -1.55 -26.81 -10.46
N LEU A 11 -1.56 -25.92 -11.46
CA LEU A 11 -2.45 -26.03 -12.63
C LEU A 11 -1.90 -26.97 -13.70
N ALA A 12 -0.58 -27.08 -13.81
CA ALA A 12 0.08 -27.93 -14.78
C ALA A 12 -0.18 -29.42 -14.50
N ASP A 13 -0.26 -30.23 -15.54
CA ASP A 13 -0.22 -31.69 -15.39
C ASP A 13 1.21 -32.20 -15.16
N GLU A 14 1.38 -33.51 -15.00
CA GLU A 14 2.69 -34.17 -14.77
C GLU A 14 3.71 -33.87 -15.87
N SER A 15 3.27 -33.44 -17.06
CA SER A 15 4.12 -33.06 -18.20
C SER A 15 4.43 -31.56 -18.26
N GLY A 16 3.99 -30.79 -17.27
CA GLY A 16 4.15 -29.34 -17.20
C GLY A 16 3.23 -28.56 -18.14
N LEU A 17 2.13 -29.18 -18.60
CA LEU A 17 1.19 -28.58 -19.56
C LEU A 17 -0.09 -28.11 -18.89
N ILE A 18 -0.63 -26.99 -19.37
CA ILE A 18 -1.81 -26.33 -18.82
C ILE A 18 -2.82 -26.10 -19.94
N THR A 19 -4.05 -26.55 -19.72
CA THR A 19 -5.15 -26.34 -20.68
C THR A 19 -5.72 -24.92 -20.59
N ARG A 20 -6.25 -24.41 -21.70
CA ARG A 20 -6.96 -23.11 -21.77
C ARG A 20 -8.01 -22.98 -20.67
N ARG A 21 -8.80 -24.04 -20.46
CA ARG A 21 -9.85 -24.07 -19.43
C ARG A 21 -9.28 -23.79 -18.04
N LYS A 22 -8.19 -24.48 -17.66
CA LYS A 22 -7.52 -24.29 -16.37
C LYS A 22 -6.94 -22.87 -16.25
N LEU A 23 -6.29 -22.34 -17.29
CA LEU A 23 -5.76 -20.97 -17.29
C LEU A 23 -6.86 -19.92 -17.14
N ILE A 24 -7.99 -20.07 -17.85
CA ILE A 24 -9.12 -19.13 -17.75
C ILE A 24 -9.73 -19.17 -16.36
N THR A 25 -9.89 -20.35 -15.76
CA THR A 25 -10.37 -20.45 -14.38
C THR A 25 -9.44 -19.74 -13.41
N TYR A 26 -8.12 -19.90 -13.57
CA TYR A 26 -7.13 -19.21 -12.75
C TYR A 26 -7.18 -17.69 -12.92
N LEU A 27 -7.09 -17.21 -14.17
CA LEU A 27 -7.13 -15.78 -14.47
C LEU A 27 -8.46 -15.15 -14.07
N GLY A 28 -9.58 -15.86 -14.19
CA GLY A 28 -10.89 -15.39 -13.73
C GLY A 28 -10.96 -15.22 -12.21
N ARG A 29 -10.21 -15.99 -11.42
CA ARG A 29 -10.08 -15.74 -9.97
C ARG A 29 -9.23 -14.50 -9.67
N LEU A 30 -8.19 -14.26 -10.45
CA LEU A 30 -7.36 -13.05 -10.32
C LEU A 30 -8.06 -11.77 -10.82
N PHE A 31 -8.94 -11.92 -11.81
CA PHE A 31 -9.67 -10.84 -12.47
C PHE A 31 -11.18 -11.17 -12.57
N PRO A 32 -11.94 -11.12 -11.46
CA PRO A 32 -13.35 -11.49 -11.44
C PRO A 32 -14.23 -10.64 -12.38
N GLU A 33 -13.82 -9.40 -12.64
CA GLU A 33 -14.54 -8.43 -13.49
C GLU A 33 -14.24 -8.55 -14.99
N ASP A 34 -13.37 -9.48 -15.39
CA ASP A 34 -12.97 -9.67 -16.78
C ASP A 34 -13.87 -10.68 -17.50
N SER A 35 -14.28 -10.31 -18.72
CA SER A 35 -14.94 -11.26 -19.62
C SER A 35 -13.96 -12.31 -20.14
N GLU A 36 -14.48 -13.47 -20.58
CA GLU A 36 -13.64 -14.53 -21.14
C GLU A 36 -12.74 -14.04 -22.29
N GLN A 37 -13.23 -13.11 -23.12
CA GLN A 37 -12.45 -12.46 -24.17
C GLN A 37 -11.25 -11.66 -23.62
N ARG A 38 -11.43 -10.94 -22.49
CA ARG A 38 -10.33 -10.24 -21.81
C ARG A 38 -9.35 -11.22 -21.20
N LEU A 39 -9.81 -12.36 -20.69
CA LEU A 39 -8.94 -13.42 -20.17
C LEU A 39 -8.11 -14.08 -21.28
N ASP A 40 -8.69 -14.35 -22.45
CA ASP A 40 -7.95 -14.80 -23.63
C ASP A 40 -6.89 -13.79 -24.08
N TRP A 41 -7.25 -12.50 -24.03
CA TRP A 41 -6.30 -11.42 -24.32
C TRP A 41 -5.10 -11.46 -23.35
N ARG A 42 -5.33 -11.67 -22.05
CA ARG A 42 -4.25 -11.83 -21.06
C ARG A 42 -3.35 -13.02 -21.39
N ILE A 43 -3.92 -14.17 -21.76
CA ILE A 43 -3.14 -15.35 -22.19
C ILE A 43 -2.25 -15.01 -23.39
N ASN A 44 -2.79 -14.33 -24.39
CA ASN A 44 -2.01 -13.92 -25.57
C ASN A 44 -0.90 -12.93 -25.23
N SER A 45 -1.16 -12.00 -24.32
CA SER A 45 -0.17 -11.03 -23.85
C SER A 45 0.98 -11.72 -23.13
N LEU A 46 0.66 -12.68 -22.24
CA LEU A 46 1.65 -13.52 -21.55
C LEU A 46 2.50 -14.35 -22.52
N LYS A 47 1.92 -14.84 -23.63
CA LYS A 47 2.69 -15.51 -24.68
C LYS A 47 3.64 -14.59 -25.40
N LYS A 48 3.20 -13.37 -25.73
CA LYS A 48 4.02 -12.39 -26.44
C LYS A 48 5.28 -12.02 -25.65
N ILE A 49 5.16 -11.84 -24.33
CA ILE A 49 6.31 -11.54 -23.45
C ILE A 49 7.19 -12.76 -23.13
N GLY A 50 6.76 -13.97 -23.51
CA GLY A 50 7.50 -15.21 -23.33
C GLY A 50 7.22 -15.97 -22.04
N LEU A 51 6.35 -15.47 -21.14
CA LEU A 51 6.00 -16.16 -19.89
C LEU A 51 5.19 -17.45 -20.14
N LEU A 52 4.47 -17.50 -21.27
CA LEU A 52 3.77 -18.69 -21.74
C LEU A 52 4.24 -19.09 -23.13
N SER A 53 4.40 -20.39 -23.38
CA SER A 53 4.57 -20.96 -24.72
C SER A 53 3.38 -21.83 -25.11
N SER A 54 3.13 -21.99 -26.41
CA SER A 54 2.07 -22.86 -26.92
C SER A 54 2.63 -24.26 -27.19
N ALA A 55 2.03 -25.28 -26.57
CA ALA A 55 2.37 -26.69 -26.79
C ALA A 55 1.34 -27.41 -27.69
N GLY A 56 0.21 -26.75 -28.01
CA GLY A 56 -0.86 -27.27 -28.85
C GLY A 56 -2.07 -26.34 -28.88
N ARG A 57 -3.13 -26.69 -29.62
CA ARG A 57 -4.37 -25.89 -29.64
C ARG A 57 -5.00 -25.86 -28.25
N GLY A 58 -5.01 -24.68 -27.63
CA GLY A 58 -5.54 -24.50 -26.28
C GLY A 58 -4.71 -25.17 -25.18
N ILE A 59 -3.44 -25.49 -25.46
CA ILE A 59 -2.50 -26.09 -24.50
C ILE A 59 -1.26 -25.21 -24.43
N TYR A 60 -0.86 -24.90 -23.20
CA TYR A 60 0.20 -23.95 -22.89
C TYR A 60 1.20 -24.54 -21.90
N ARG A 61 2.39 -23.96 -21.86
CA ARG A 61 3.44 -24.25 -20.89
C ARG A 61 3.93 -22.93 -20.29
N ILE A 62 4.24 -22.92 -19.00
CA ILE A 62 4.95 -21.79 -18.38
C ILE A 62 6.43 -21.87 -18.71
N GLU A 63 7.01 -20.73 -19.04
CA GLU A 63 8.45 -20.53 -19.06
C GLU A 63 8.89 -19.93 -17.73
N ASN A 64 9.86 -20.55 -17.05
CA ASN A 64 10.43 -20.02 -15.82
C ASN A 64 11.45 -18.92 -16.14
N LEU A 65 10.94 -17.72 -16.40
CA LEU A 65 11.73 -16.55 -16.79
C LEU A 65 11.73 -15.52 -15.67
N ALA A 66 12.91 -14.95 -15.37
CA ALA A 66 12.95 -13.76 -14.55
C ALA A 66 12.27 -12.61 -15.32
N VAL A 67 11.76 -11.62 -14.59
CA VAL A 67 11.11 -10.46 -15.23
C VAL A 67 12.07 -9.76 -16.19
N SER A 68 13.37 -9.69 -15.86
CA SER A 68 14.45 -9.20 -16.73
C SER A 68 14.58 -9.94 -18.06
N ASP A 69 14.16 -11.20 -18.11
CA ASP A 69 14.29 -12.08 -19.28
C ASP A 69 13.02 -12.06 -20.15
N LEU A 70 11.96 -11.40 -19.68
CA LEU A 70 10.76 -11.16 -20.46
C LEU A 70 11.10 -10.25 -21.63
N LYS A 71 10.42 -10.47 -22.77
CA LYS A 71 10.57 -9.65 -23.98
C LYS A 71 9.89 -8.28 -23.82
N ILE A 72 10.36 -7.49 -22.85
CA ILE A 72 9.93 -6.13 -22.52
C ILE A 72 11.08 -5.19 -22.87
N ASP A 73 10.86 -4.28 -23.82
CA ASP A 73 11.87 -3.28 -24.20
C ASP A 73 12.16 -2.32 -23.04
N GLY A 74 13.39 -1.78 -22.95
CA GLY A 74 13.65 -0.53 -22.19
C GLY A 74 13.88 -0.64 -20.68
N MET A 75 14.06 -1.84 -20.11
CA MET A 75 14.47 -2.02 -18.72
C MET A 75 15.68 -1.14 -18.36
N LYS A 76 15.55 -0.23 -17.39
CA LYS A 76 16.66 0.51 -16.80
C LYS A 76 16.75 0.19 -15.31
N GLY A 77 17.73 -0.62 -14.92
CA GLY A 77 17.89 -1.07 -13.54
C GLY A 77 16.77 -2.02 -13.12
N SER A 78 16.35 -1.95 -11.86
CA SER A 78 15.26 -2.76 -11.26
C SER A 78 13.86 -2.23 -11.53
N PHE A 79 13.71 -1.19 -12.37
CA PHE A 79 12.43 -0.55 -12.65
C PHE A 79 11.96 -0.72 -14.09
N LEU A 80 10.66 -0.94 -14.22
CA LEU A 80 9.91 -1.06 -15.46
C LEU A 80 8.94 0.11 -15.58
N ARG A 81 9.06 0.92 -16.64
CA ARG A 81 8.02 1.93 -16.92
C ARG A 81 6.95 1.32 -17.80
N LEU A 82 5.72 1.75 -17.58
CA LEU A 82 4.58 1.34 -18.39
C LEU A 82 4.81 1.68 -19.87
N SER A 83 5.51 2.79 -20.19
CA SER A 83 5.89 3.12 -21.57
C SER A 83 6.81 2.10 -22.24
N ASP A 84 7.58 1.38 -21.43
CA ASP A 84 8.63 0.48 -21.87
C ASP A 84 8.05 -0.93 -22.12
N ILE A 85 6.90 -1.23 -21.49
CA ILE A 85 6.08 -2.41 -21.76
C ILE A 85 5.42 -2.29 -23.15
N ARG A 86 6.17 -2.60 -24.20
CA ARG A 86 5.64 -2.65 -25.57
C ARG A 86 5.00 -4.00 -25.85
N GLU A 87 3.75 -3.98 -26.31
CA GLU A 87 3.18 -5.14 -26.98
C GLU A 87 3.55 -5.12 -28.47
N PRO A 88 3.94 -6.26 -29.06
CA PRO A 88 3.93 -6.43 -30.51
C PRO A 88 2.57 -6.01 -31.05
N SER A 89 2.60 -4.95 -31.85
CA SER A 89 1.48 -4.18 -32.40
C SER A 89 0.32 -5.07 -32.85
N GLU A 90 -0.74 -5.10 -32.04
CA GLU A 90 -2.12 -4.82 -32.42
C GLU A 90 -3.04 -5.12 -31.23
N LEU A 91 -3.82 -4.10 -30.88
CA LEU A 91 -5.06 -4.11 -30.09
C LEU A 91 -4.96 -4.49 -28.58
N THR A 92 -5.27 -3.47 -27.76
CA THR A 92 -5.55 -3.43 -26.30
C THR A 92 -4.35 -3.26 -25.34
N SER A 93 -4.55 -2.45 -24.31
CA SER A 93 -3.51 -1.56 -23.77
C SER A 93 -2.44 -2.23 -22.90
N VAL A 94 -1.22 -1.73 -23.04
CA VAL A 94 -0.06 -1.92 -22.15
C VAL A 94 -0.38 -1.95 -20.64
N SER A 95 -1.44 -1.25 -20.21
CA SER A 95 -1.92 -1.26 -18.82
C SER A 95 -2.44 -2.63 -18.34
N GLY A 96 -3.03 -3.43 -19.23
CA GLY A 96 -3.56 -4.75 -18.90
C GLY A 96 -2.46 -5.78 -18.67
N LEU A 97 -1.34 -5.69 -19.39
CA LEU A 97 -0.18 -6.55 -19.19
C LEU A 97 0.51 -6.24 -17.86
N ALA A 98 0.74 -4.96 -17.57
CA ALA A 98 1.30 -4.55 -16.27
C ALA A 98 0.40 -5.01 -15.10
N GLN A 99 -0.91 -4.86 -15.23
CA GLN A 99 -1.87 -5.35 -14.23
C GLN A 99 -1.82 -6.87 -14.08
N SER A 100 -1.60 -7.59 -15.18
CA SER A 100 -1.41 -9.04 -15.17
C SER A 100 -0.17 -9.41 -14.33
N LEU A 101 0.99 -8.85 -14.67
CA LEU A 101 2.25 -9.11 -13.98
C LEU A 101 2.20 -8.71 -12.50
N GLU A 102 1.52 -7.62 -12.16
CA GLU A 102 1.31 -7.16 -10.78
C GLU A 102 0.45 -8.15 -9.97
N LYS A 103 -0.69 -8.60 -10.52
CA LYS A 103 -1.55 -9.60 -9.85
C LYS A 103 -0.91 -10.97 -9.73
N MET A 104 -0.02 -11.30 -10.66
CA MET A 104 0.84 -12.49 -10.59
C MET A 104 2.03 -12.29 -9.62
N GLY A 105 2.20 -11.11 -9.03
CA GLY A 105 3.25 -10.84 -8.06
C GLY A 105 4.65 -10.91 -8.66
N MET A 106 4.79 -10.64 -9.96
CA MET A 106 6.07 -10.57 -10.66
C MET A 106 6.66 -9.16 -10.63
N ILE A 107 5.80 -8.15 -10.58
CA ILE A 107 6.19 -6.75 -10.42
C ILE A 107 5.37 -6.11 -9.31
N SER A 108 5.89 -5.06 -8.68
CA SER A 108 5.17 -4.24 -7.72
C SER A 108 5.09 -2.79 -8.22
N ARG A 109 3.94 -2.14 -8.08
CA ARG A 109 3.85 -0.73 -8.46
C ARG A 109 4.57 0.14 -7.43
N VAL A 110 5.48 0.99 -7.90
CA VAL A 110 6.22 1.96 -7.06
C VAL A 110 5.86 3.41 -7.37
N ALA A 111 5.28 3.67 -8.55
CA ALA A 111 4.69 4.96 -8.89
C ALA A 111 3.66 4.80 -10.02
N LYS A 112 2.94 5.88 -10.35
CA LYS A 112 2.02 5.90 -11.49
C LYS A 112 2.78 5.57 -12.78
N GLY A 113 2.51 4.37 -13.31
CA GLY A 113 3.13 3.88 -14.54
C GLY A 113 4.59 3.45 -14.35
N VAL A 114 5.05 3.22 -13.12
CA VAL A 114 6.39 2.69 -12.86
C VAL A 114 6.29 1.55 -11.84
N PHE A 115 6.94 0.45 -12.17
CA PHE A 115 6.90 -0.79 -11.42
C PHE A 115 8.33 -1.23 -11.08
N SER A 116 8.51 -1.90 -9.95
CA SER A 116 9.75 -2.56 -9.57
C SER A 116 9.66 -4.05 -9.91
N THR A 117 10.75 -4.61 -10.42
CA THR A 117 10.93 -6.07 -10.53
C THR A 117 11.29 -6.69 -9.19
N GLU A 118 11.74 -5.89 -8.23
CA GLU A 118 11.83 -6.28 -6.83
C GLU A 118 10.44 -6.20 -6.19
N VAL A 119 9.89 -7.37 -5.84
CA VAL A 119 8.53 -7.46 -5.33
C VAL A 119 8.56 -7.38 -3.81
N LYS A 120 8.42 -6.15 -3.30
CA LYS A 120 8.21 -5.90 -1.87
C LYS A 120 6.72 -6.07 -1.53
N PRO A 121 6.39 -6.63 -0.36
CA PRO A 121 5.00 -6.75 0.08
C PRO A 121 4.36 -5.39 0.32
N THR A 122 3.04 -5.30 0.12
CA THR A 122 2.26 -4.16 0.62
C THR A 122 2.15 -4.26 2.13
N TYR A 123 2.36 -3.14 2.82
CA TYR A 123 2.15 -3.07 4.26
C TYR A 123 0.67 -3.10 4.60
N LEU A 124 0.27 -4.05 5.46
CA LEU A 124 -1.07 -4.13 6.02
C LEU A 124 -0.98 -3.86 7.53
N PRO A 125 -1.59 -2.78 8.04
CA PRO A 125 -1.56 -2.49 9.47
C PRO A 125 -2.27 -3.58 10.27
N SER A 126 -1.71 -3.92 11.43
CA SER A 126 -2.30 -4.92 12.33
C SER A 126 -3.48 -4.34 13.11
N ILE A 127 -4.58 -5.08 13.22
CA ILE A 127 -5.74 -4.67 14.01
C ILE A 127 -5.64 -5.31 15.41
N SER A 128 -5.51 -4.48 16.45
CA SER A 128 -5.63 -4.94 17.83
C SER A 128 -7.09 -5.06 18.26
N ALA A 129 -7.33 -5.73 19.39
CA ALA A 129 -8.67 -5.80 19.99
C ALA A 129 -9.22 -4.39 20.30
N GLU A 130 -8.41 -3.52 20.91
CA GLU A 130 -8.84 -2.16 21.26
C GLU A 130 -9.16 -1.31 20.04
N LEU A 131 -8.38 -1.44 18.96
CA LEU A 131 -8.64 -0.74 17.71
C LEU A 131 -9.94 -1.24 17.05
N LYS A 132 -10.17 -2.55 17.10
CA LYS A 132 -11.38 -3.18 16.55
C LYS A 132 -12.63 -2.74 17.31
N ASP A 133 -12.57 -2.76 18.64
CA ASP A 133 -13.68 -2.32 19.49
C ASP A 133 -13.99 -0.83 19.30
N LEU A 134 -12.93 0.00 19.20
CA LEU A 134 -13.06 1.42 18.87
C LEU A 134 -13.76 1.61 17.51
N TRP A 135 -13.32 0.89 16.47
CA TRP A 135 -13.94 0.95 15.16
C TRP A 135 -15.41 0.54 15.18
N ILE A 136 -15.75 -0.58 15.83
CA ILE A 136 -17.14 -1.05 15.93
C ILE A 136 -18.02 0.04 16.55
N SER A 137 -17.60 0.64 17.66
CA SER A 137 -18.37 1.70 18.32
C SER A 137 -18.57 2.95 17.44
N LEU A 138 -17.53 3.33 16.68
CA LEU A 138 -17.60 4.48 15.76
C LEU A 138 -18.47 4.18 14.55
N ALA A 139 -18.40 2.98 14.00
CA ALA A 139 -19.18 2.57 12.83
C ALA A 139 -20.68 2.42 13.16
N GLU A 140 -21.01 2.00 14.39
CA GLU A 140 -22.40 1.96 14.88
C GLU A 140 -23.01 3.37 15.02
N GLU A 141 -22.27 4.32 15.60
CA GLU A 141 -22.76 5.70 15.79
C GLU A 141 -22.73 6.51 14.49
N PHE A 142 -21.70 6.34 13.66
CA PHE A 142 -21.43 7.15 12.47
C PHE A 142 -21.33 6.31 11.19
N PRO A 143 -22.39 5.57 10.79
CA PRO A 143 -22.33 4.55 9.72
C PRO A 143 -22.01 5.09 8.32
N TYR A 144 -22.17 6.40 8.10
CA TYR A 144 -21.93 7.05 6.80
C TYR A 144 -20.72 7.98 6.80
N LEU A 145 -20.03 8.11 7.93
CA LEU A 145 -18.96 9.09 8.08
C LEU A 145 -17.64 8.53 7.55
N GLY A 146 -16.98 9.28 6.66
CA GLY A 146 -15.62 8.96 6.24
C GLY A 146 -14.66 9.04 7.43
N LEU A 147 -14.18 7.87 7.89
CA LEU A 147 -13.22 7.74 8.98
C LEU A 147 -11.90 7.14 8.49
N CYS A 148 -10.81 7.47 9.18
CA CYS A 148 -9.53 6.80 9.07
C CYS A 148 -8.92 6.66 10.46
N LEU A 149 -8.53 5.44 10.83
CA LEU A 149 -7.92 5.15 12.12
C LEU A 149 -6.44 4.85 11.93
N THR A 150 -5.63 5.39 12.84
CA THR A 150 -4.20 5.09 12.93
C THR A 150 -3.86 4.64 14.33
N ASP A 151 -3.23 3.49 14.46
CA ASP A 151 -2.60 3.08 15.71
C ASP A 151 -1.09 3.31 15.59
N THR A 152 -0.58 4.20 16.43
CA THR A 152 0.85 4.53 16.43
C THR A 152 1.75 3.38 16.87
N TYR A 153 1.19 2.34 17.50
CA TYR A 153 1.92 1.12 17.83
C TYR A 153 2.54 0.46 16.58
N TRP A 154 1.94 0.61 15.41
CA TRP A 154 2.45 0.11 14.14
C TRP A 154 3.87 0.58 13.84
N ILE A 155 4.24 1.78 14.30
CA ILE A 155 5.53 2.40 14.04
C ILE A 155 6.66 1.62 14.71
N ASN A 156 6.39 0.97 15.85
CA ASN A 156 7.37 0.14 16.57
C ASN A 156 7.94 -1.02 15.74
N SER A 157 7.28 -1.40 14.65
CA SER A 157 7.79 -2.43 13.74
C SER A 157 8.91 -1.93 12.80
N PHE A 158 9.19 -0.63 12.80
CA PHE A 158 10.16 0.05 11.93
C PHE A 158 11.28 0.77 12.69
N ILE A 159 11.23 0.80 14.02
CA ILE A 159 12.18 1.56 14.84
C ILE A 159 12.78 0.64 15.91
N SER A 160 14.08 0.77 16.18
CA SER A 160 14.79 -0.05 17.16
C SER A 160 14.40 0.30 18.59
N GLN A 161 14.06 1.56 18.84
CA GLN A 161 13.60 2.03 20.15
C GLN A 161 12.07 2.05 20.18
N GLN A 162 11.46 1.45 21.20
CA GLN A 162 10.01 1.46 21.35
C GLN A 162 9.52 2.90 21.61
N ALA A 163 8.51 3.32 20.85
CA ALA A 163 7.81 4.57 21.05
C ALA A 163 7.24 4.70 22.47
N ALA A 164 7.38 5.88 23.07
CA ALA A 164 6.78 6.18 24.36
C ALA A 164 5.27 6.46 24.21
N GLY A 165 4.45 5.52 24.68
CA GLY A 165 3.00 5.63 24.71
C GLY A 165 2.32 5.23 23.39
N ARG A 166 1.07 4.81 23.48
CA ARG A 166 0.25 4.40 22.33
C ARG A 166 -0.82 5.46 22.08
N ARG A 167 -0.98 5.84 20.82
CA ARG A 167 -1.98 6.82 20.37
C ARG A 167 -2.85 6.20 19.29
N PHE A 168 -4.16 6.37 19.43
CA PHE A 168 -5.13 6.14 18.37
C PHE A 168 -5.49 7.49 17.77
N VAL A 169 -5.17 7.70 16.49
CA VAL A 169 -5.55 8.91 15.75
C VAL A 169 -6.79 8.57 14.93
N ILE A 170 -7.89 9.26 15.22
CA ILE A 170 -9.18 9.14 14.55
C ILE A 170 -9.35 10.38 13.70
N GLU A 171 -9.26 10.19 12.39
CA GLU A 171 -9.45 11.23 11.41
C GLU A 171 -10.86 11.14 10.81
N THR A 172 -11.54 12.29 10.76
CA THR A 172 -12.91 12.38 10.25
C THR A 172 -13.08 13.56 9.30
N GLU A 173 -14.18 13.60 8.55
CA GLU A 173 -14.48 14.69 7.63
C GLU A 173 -14.45 16.06 8.32
N LYS A 174 -14.09 17.12 7.57
CA LYS A 174 -14.06 18.46 8.14
C LYS A 174 -15.49 18.91 8.48
N GLY A 175 -15.70 19.30 9.73
CA GLY A 175 -16.98 19.71 10.29
C GLY A 175 -17.64 18.66 11.18
N THR A 176 -17.08 17.45 11.31
CA THR A 176 -17.65 16.35 12.10
C THR A 176 -16.78 15.95 13.30
N GLU A 177 -15.59 16.55 13.42
CA GLU A 177 -14.61 16.27 14.47
C GLU A 177 -15.13 16.47 15.90
N GLU A 178 -15.98 17.47 16.14
CA GLU A 178 -16.54 17.75 17.46
C GLU A 178 -17.53 16.66 17.88
N SER A 179 -18.39 16.20 16.96
CA SER A 179 -19.33 15.12 17.24
C SER A 179 -18.61 13.80 17.55
N VAL A 180 -17.55 13.48 16.81
CA VAL A 180 -16.72 12.30 17.08
C VAL A 180 -16.00 12.44 18.43
N PHE A 181 -15.47 13.63 18.72
CA PHE A 181 -14.82 13.91 20.00
C PHE A 181 -15.77 13.79 21.18
N ASP A 182 -16.97 14.36 21.11
CA ASP A 182 -17.98 14.29 22.17
C ASP A 182 -18.40 12.85 22.42
N PHE A 183 -18.63 12.07 21.35
CA PHE A 183 -18.95 10.65 21.44
C PHE A 183 -17.87 9.84 22.19
N LEU A 184 -16.60 10.07 21.85
CA LEU A 184 -15.47 9.37 22.46
C LEU A 184 -15.21 9.85 23.89
N SER A 185 -15.35 11.14 24.17
CA SER A 185 -15.08 11.72 25.50
C SER A 185 -16.08 11.27 26.57
N LEU A 186 -17.26 10.78 26.17
CA LEU A 186 -18.21 10.13 27.08
C LEU A 186 -17.80 8.71 27.49
N ARG A 187 -16.85 8.09 26.77
CA ARG A 187 -16.48 6.67 26.91
C ARG A 187 -15.02 6.47 27.33
N TYR A 188 -14.16 7.43 27.04
CA TYR A 188 -12.73 7.35 27.31
C TYR A 188 -12.26 8.61 28.03
N ASP A 189 -11.40 8.43 29.04
CA ASP A 189 -10.89 9.55 29.84
C ASP A 189 -9.80 10.37 29.13
N SER A 190 -9.17 9.78 28.11
CA SER A 190 -7.97 10.33 27.44
C SER A 190 -8.25 10.58 25.96
N VAL A 191 -9.01 11.63 25.68
CA VAL A 191 -9.38 12.06 24.33
C VAL A 191 -8.99 13.53 24.13
N LEU A 192 -8.34 13.85 23.02
CA LEU A 192 -8.03 15.22 22.64
C LEU A 192 -8.54 15.55 21.24
N LEU A 193 -9.19 16.71 21.09
CA LEU A 193 -9.63 17.26 19.82
C LEU A 193 -8.55 18.19 19.24
N LYS A 194 -7.98 17.82 18.09
CA LYS A 194 -6.98 18.59 17.34
C LYS A 194 -5.91 19.22 18.26
N PRO A 195 -5.25 18.43 19.12
CA PRO A 195 -4.38 18.98 20.14
C PRO A 195 -3.23 19.76 19.52
N SER A 196 -2.96 20.95 20.05
CA SER A 196 -1.71 21.67 19.81
C SER A 196 -0.56 21.03 20.59
N GLU A 197 0.68 21.44 20.31
CA GLU A 197 1.85 21.07 21.13
C GLU A 197 1.64 21.37 22.62
N ARG A 198 0.92 22.45 22.95
CA ARG A 198 0.60 22.80 24.34
C ARG A 198 -0.35 21.78 24.96
N ASP A 199 -1.37 21.36 24.21
CA ASP A 199 -2.36 20.39 24.70
C ASP A 199 -1.71 19.02 24.87
N MET A 200 -0.85 18.61 23.93
CA MET A 200 -0.07 17.38 24.05
C MET A 200 0.82 17.38 25.29
N ARG A 201 1.52 18.49 25.57
CA ARG A 201 2.35 18.61 26.76
C ARG A 201 1.54 18.58 28.07
N LEU A 202 0.40 19.25 28.11
CA LEU A 202 -0.40 19.40 29.34
C LEU A 202 -1.28 18.18 29.63
N TYR A 203 -1.81 17.54 28.58
CA TYR A 203 -2.86 16.53 28.70
C TYR A 203 -2.51 15.20 28.03
N GLY A 204 -1.55 15.17 27.11
CA GLY A 204 -1.13 13.94 26.43
C GLY A 204 0.05 13.22 27.09
N SER A 205 0.89 13.94 27.83
CA SER A 205 2.14 13.42 28.39
C SER A 205 1.91 12.34 29.46
N GLY A 206 2.62 11.22 29.35
CA GLY A 206 2.62 10.14 30.35
C GLY A 206 1.40 9.21 30.31
N LEU A 207 0.47 9.42 29.38
CA LEU A 207 -0.67 8.52 29.21
C LEU A 207 -0.26 7.23 28.49
N PRO A 208 -0.69 6.05 28.98
CA PRO A 208 -0.40 4.78 28.31
C PRO A 208 -1.10 4.69 26.95
N VAL A 209 -2.35 5.20 26.86
CA VAL A 209 -3.16 5.26 25.64
C VAL A 209 -3.82 6.64 25.55
N LEU A 210 -3.74 7.26 24.37
CA LEU A 210 -4.37 8.55 24.07
C LEU A 210 -5.15 8.48 22.75
N LEU A 211 -6.41 8.92 22.76
CA LEU A 211 -7.22 9.08 21.55
C LEU A 211 -7.11 10.53 21.06
N ILE A 212 -6.85 10.70 19.77
CA ILE A 212 -6.73 12.01 19.13
C ILE A 212 -7.74 12.08 17.99
N VAL A 213 -8.68 13.01 18.08
CA VAL A 213 -9.65 13.29 17.02
C VAL A 213 -9.16 14.47 16.21
N LYS A 214 -9.02 14.33 14.89
CA LYS A 214 -8.62 15.44 14.00
C LYS A 214 -9.26 15.31 12.62
N ASN A 215 -9.01 16.30 11.76
CA ASN A 215 -9.57 16.30 10.41
C ASN A 215 -8.80 15.36 9.49
N LEU A 216 -9.52 14.58 8.71
CA LEU A 216 -9.03 13.82 7.58
C LEU A 216 -8.68 14.78 6.45
N VAL A 217 -7.40 14.80 6.08
CA VAL A 217 -6.93 15.63 4.97
C VAL A 217 -7.45 15.07 3.65
N THR A 218 -7.85 15.92 2.71
CA THR A 218 -8.38 15.48 1.41
C THR A 218 -7.38 14.60 0.66
N GLN A 219 -7.87 13.51 0.03
CA GLN A 219 -7.02 12.52 -0.65
C GLN A 219 -6.02 11.83 0.28
N SER A 220 -6.34 11.72 1.58
CA SER A 220 -5.58 10.89 2.52
C SER A 220 -5.51 9.45 2.01
N PRO A 221 -4.31 8.85 1.96
CA PRO A 221 -4.13 7.46 1.58
C PRO A 221 -4.66 6.49 2.66
N ILE A 222 -5.84 5.92 2.43
CA ILE A 222 -6.52 4.97 3.32
C ILE A 222 -6.39 3.55 2.73
N THR A 223 -6.12 2.58 3.59
CA THR A 223 -6.20 1.15 3.30
C THR A 223 -7.34 0.52 4.11
N SER A 224 -7.77 -0.69 3.75
CA SER A 224 -8.79 -1.43 4.50
C SER A 224 -8.30 -2.83 4.84
N VAL A 225 -8.46 -3.21 6.11
CA VAL A 225 -8.22 -4.56 6.63
C VAL A 225 -9.44 -4.94 7.45
N ASP A 226 -10.06 -6.08 7.18
CA ASP A 226 -11.32 -6.51 7.82
C ASP A 226 -12.39 -5.40 7.89
N ASP A 227 -12.54 -4.66 6.78
CA ASP A 227 -13.45 -3.51 6.63
C ASP A 227 -13.17 -2.30 7.54
N VAL A 228 -12.05 -2.31 8.27
CA VAL A 228 -11.60 -1.17 9.08
C VAL A 228 -10.82 -0.19 8.20
N PRO A 229 -11.20 1.11 8.14
CA PRO A 229 -10.49 2.10 7.34
C PRO A 229 -9.25 2.59 8.10
N LEU A 230 -8.06 2.16 7.66
CA LEU A 230 -6.79 2.41 8.34
C LEU A 230 -5.87 3.32 7.52
N SER A 231 -4.94 3.99 8.18
CA SER A 231 -3.85 4.68 7.47
C SER A 231 -2.97 3.69 6.71
N SER A 232 -2.74 3.95 5.43
CA SER A 232 -1.70 3.25 4.67
C SER A 232 -0.29 3.65 5.13
N LEU A 233 0.73 2.90 4.71
CA LEU A 233 2.12 3.21 5.05
C LEU A 233 2.55 4.58 4.51
N GLU A 234 2.17 4.95 3.29
CA GLU A 234 2.44 6.26 2.71
C GLU A 234 1.89 7.40 3.57
N LYS A 235 0.71 7.19 4.17
CA LYS A 235 0.09 8.16 5.07
C LYS A 235 0.85 8.24 6.39
N ILE A 236 1.18 7.10 7.00
CA ILE A 236 1.94 7.04 8.26
C ILE A 236 3.27 7.81 8.12
N LEU A 237 4.04 7.53 7.07
CA LEU A 237 5.33 8.21 6.82
C LEU A 237 5.18 9.72 6.71
N VAL A 238 4.17 10.18 5.96
CA VAL A 238 3.92 11.62 5.79
C VAL A 238 3.41 12.24 7.09
N ASP A 239 2.52 11.56 7.82
CA ASP A 239 1.94 12.07 9.06
C ASP A 239 2.96 12.21 10.17
N VAL A 240 3.83 11.20 10.36
CA VAL A 240 4.95 11.26 11.31
C VAL A 240 5.86 12.45 10.99
N PHE A 241 6.15 12.70 9.72
CA PHE A 241 6.98 13.83 9.31
C PHE A 241 6.30 15.19 9.46
N CYS A 242 4.97 15.25 9.38
CA CYS A 242 4.23 16.51 9.30
C CYS A 242 3.61 16.96 10.62
N ASP A 243 3.14 16.02 11.45
CA ASP A 243 2.44 16.28 12.71
C ASP A 243 3.35 16.05 13.90
N GLU A 244 4.42 16.84 14.00
CA GLU A 244 5.44 16.75 15.05
C GLU A 244 4.81 16.71 16.46
N GLN A 245 3.70 17.43 16.70
CA GLN A 245 2.98 17.37 17.98
C GLN A 245 2.33 16.01 18.28
N VAL A 246 1.84 15.29 17.26
CA VAL A 246 1.18 13.97 17.40
C VAL A 246 2.20 12.83 17.39
N TYR A 247 3.40 13.06 16.87
CA TYR A 247 4.48 12.09 16.75
C TYR A 247 5.78 12.61 17.38
N ASP A 248 5.66 13.40 18.45
CA ASP A 248 6.76 14.07 19.15
C ASP A 248 7.80 13.09 19.72
N TYR A 249 7.39 11.84 19.96
CA TYR A 249 8.25 10.75 20.40
C TYR A 249 8.99 10.01 19.27
N ILE A 250 8.75 10.35 17.99
CA ILE A 250 9.47 9.82 16.82
C ILE A 250 10.07 11.00 16.05
N GLN A 251 11.28 11.39 16.42
CA GLN A 251 11.98 12.53 15.81
C GLN A 251 13.44 12.17 15.53
N GLY A 252 14.09 12.92 14.64
CA GLY A 252 15.50 12.74 14.32
C GLY A 252 15.78 11.35 13.75
N ASP A 253 16.73 10.63 14.35
CA ASP A 253 17.21 9.33 13.88
C ASP A 253 16.09 8.28 13.80
N MET A 254 15.08 8.34 14.68
CA MET A 254 13.94 7.42 14.63
C MET A 254 13.05 7.67 13.41
N THR A 255 12.95 8.92 12.95
CA THR A 255 12.25 9.24 11.71
C THR A 255 13.04 8.75 10.51
N VAL A 256 14.38 8.80 10.55
CA VAL A 256 15.25 8.26 9.51
C VAL A 256 15.06 6.74 9.42
N GLU A 257 15.21 6.04 10.54
CA GLU A 257 15.05 4.59 10.63
C GLU A 257 13.67 4.13 10.13
N LEU A 258 12.60 4.81 10.56
CA LEU A 258 11.24 4.52 10.08
C LEU A 258 11.15 4.56 8.55
N PHE A 259 11.70 5.60 7.91
CA PHE A 259 11.65 5.70 6.46
C PHE A 259 12.56 4.66 5.80
N GLU A 260 13.77 4.44 6.31
CA GLU A 260 14.70 3.43 5.79
C GLU A 260 14.07 2.04 5.80
N GLU A 261 13.56 1.60 6.95
CA GLU A 261 12.90 0.31 7.12
C GLU A 261 11.64 0.18 6.25
N ALA A 262 10.87 1.26 6.10
CA ALA A 262 9.68 1.25 5.25
C ALA A 262 10.03 1.09 3.77
N PHE A 263 10.99 1.86 3.25
CA PHE A 263 11.44 1.76 1.86
C PHE A 263 12.16 0.45 1.58
N GLU A 264 12.85 -0.12 2.57
CA GLU A 264 13.57 -1.38 2.41
C GLU A 264 12.60 -2.58 2.39
N ARG A 265 11.62 -2.62 3.30
CA ARG A 265 10.82 -3.84 3.50
C ARG A 265 9.50 -3.86 2.73
N PHE A 266 8.98 -2.71 2.31
CA PHE A 266 7.63 -2.61 1.76
C PHE A 266 7.58 -1.90 0.41
N ALA A 267 6.57 -2.27 -0.39
CA ALA A 267 6.24 -1.52 -1.58
C ALA A 267 5.57 -0.21 -1.18
N ILE A 268 6.18 0.91 -1.57
CA ILE A 268 5.67 2.27 -1.35
C ILE A 268 5.28 2.87 -2.70
N ASP A 269 4.02 3.26 -2.86
CA ASP A 269 3.58 4.04 -4.02
C ASP A 269 4.02 5.51 -3.84
N GLN A 270 5.17 5.85 -4.42
CA GLN A 270 5.77 7.17 -4.38
C GLN A 270 4.87 8.24 -5.00
N SER A 271 3.94 7.88 -5.90
CA SER A 271 2.94 8.83 -6.43
C SER A 271 1.85 9.15 -5.42
N VAL A 272 1.45 8.17 -4.61
CA VAL A 272 0.52 8.35 -3.48
C VAL A 272 1.19 9.18 -2.39
N LEU A 273 2.39 8.78 -1.95
CA LEU A 273 3.18 9.51 -0.96
C LEU A 273 3.41 10.97 -1.38
N ARG A 274 3.89 11.20 -2.61
CA ARG A 274 4.11 12.55 -3.15
C ARG A 274 2.84 13.39 -3.14
N ARG A 275 1.73 12.82 -3.61
CA ARG A 275 0.44 13.52 -3.69
C ARG A 275 -0.02 13.96 -2.31
N TYR A 276 0.03 13.04 -1.35
CA TYR A 276 -0.39 13.32 0.02
C TYR A 276 0.55 14.31 0.72
N ALA A 277 1.86 14.12 0.62
CA ALA A 277 2.87 15.07 1.10
C ALA A 277 2.70 16.47 0.49
N SER A 278 2.29 16.56 -0.77
CA SER A 278 2.00 17.84 -1.43
C SER A 278 0.75 18.51 -0.88
N ARG A 279 -0.32 17.74 -0.58
CA ARG A 279 -1.53 18.25 0.10
C ARG A 279 -1.21 18.78 1.50
N ARG A 280 -0.24 18.17 2.18
CA ARG A 280 0.29 18.62 3.47
C ARG A 280 1.29 19.77 3.35
N GLY A 281 1.64 20.21 2.14
CA GLY A 281 2.60 21.29 1.90
C GLY A 281 4.06 20.91 2.25
N ARG A 282 4.37 19.62 2.42
CA ARG A 282 5.68 19.15 2.89
C ARG A 282 6.47 18.31 1.88
N TRP A 283 5.96 18.10 0.66
CA TRP A 283 6.65 17.29 -0.36
C TRP A 283 8.12 17.66 -0.58
N ARG A 284 8.45 18.95 -0.74
CA ARG A 284 9.86 19.36 -0.95
C ARG A 284 10.76 18.99 0.23
N ARG A 285 10.24 19.11 1.47
CA ARG A 285 10.98 18.74 2.70
C ARG A 285 11.16 17.24 2.80
N ILE A 286 10.10 16.46 2.57
CA ILE A 286 10.14 14.98 2.61
C ILE A 286 11.08 14.45 1.53
N ARG A 287 10.98 14.95 0.30
CA ARG A 287 11.86 14.53 -0.80
C ARG A 287 13.31 14.77 -0.44
N LYS A 288 13.64 15.97 0.05
CA LYS A 288 15.00 16.32 0.48
C LYS A 288 15.46 15.43 1.63
N PHE A 289 14.64 15.25 2.67
CA PHE A 289 14.94 14.39 3.81
C PHE A 289 15.31 12.97 3.38
N VAL A 290 14.48 12.36 2.52
CA VAL A 290 14.74 11.01 2.01
C VAL A 290 16.01 10.97 1.17
N THR A 291 16.24 11.95 0.29
CA THR A 291 17.47 12.00 -0.52
C THR A 291 18.73 12.17 0.33
N ASP A 292 18.68 13.03 1.36
CA ASP A 292 19.83 13.36 2.19
C ASP A 292 20.20 12.22 3.16
N ASN A 293 19.23 11.43 3.63
CA ASN A 293 19.47 10.39 4.65
C ASN A 293 19.47 8.96 4.08
N ILE A 294 18.64 8.67 3.07
CA ILE A 294 18.42 7.31 2.55
C ILE A 294 19.07 7.14 1.17
N GLY A 295 19.22 8.23 0.42
CA GLY A 295 19.79 8.27 -0.93
C GLY A 295 18.74 8.42 -2.03
N GLU A 296 19.14 8.18 -3.29
CA GLU A 296 18.24 8.27 -4.45
C GLU A 296 17.33 7.05 -4.59
N VAL A 297 16.37 6.91 -3.68
CA VAL A 297 15.30 5.90 -3.75
C VAL A 297 14.09 6.36 -4.58
N TRP A 298 14.09 7.61 -5.03
CA TRP A 298 13.00 8.18 -5.83
C TRP A 298 13.08 7.72 -7.29
N VAL A 299 11.96 7.21 -7.80
CA VAL A 299 11.84 6.81 -9.22
C VAL A 299 11.20 7.93 -10.08
N LEU A 300 10.87 9.07 -9.44
CA LEU A 300 10.19 10.24 -10.02
C LEU A 300 10.96 11.56 -9.88
#